data_AF-A0A3M1W917-F1
#
_entry.id   AF-A0A3M1W917-F1
#
_cell.length_a   1.000
_cell.length_b   1.000
_cell.length_c   1.000
_cell.angle_alpha   90.00
_cell.angle_beta   90.00
_cell.angle_gamma   90.00
#
_symmetry.space_group_name_H-M   'P 1'
#
loop_
_entity.id
_entity.type
_entity.pdbx_description
1 polymer ?
#
loop_
_entity_poly.entity_id
_entity_poly.type
_entity_poly.pdbx_seq_one_letter_code
_entity_poly.pdbx_strand_id
1 'polypeptide(L)' 'MIIDFEQIRHLIPIWVINEYGQLTGNYVRYDEIVCVAENGRIQIWLNRQAYEEKDLDGLICDYDEKTLRGS' A
#
# COMPACT_ATOMS: atom_id res chain seq x y z
N MET A 1 3.73 -8.26 9.31
CA MET A 1 5.16 -7.95 9.02
C MET A 1 5.20 -6.69 8.16
N ILE A 2 5.99 -5.68 8.54
CA ILE A 2 6.18 -4.50 7.69
C ILE A 2 7.06 -4.91 6.50
N ILE A 3 6.60 -4.65 5.30
CA ILE A 3 7.32 -4.91 4.05
C ILE A 3 7.83 -3.58 3.49
N ASP A 4 9.03 -3.60 2.94
CA ASP A 4 9.57 -2.44 2.24
C ASP A 4 8.73 -2.15 0.98
N PHE A 5 8.30 -0.90 0.82
CA PHE A 5 7.49 -0.47 -0.32
C PHE A 5 8.15 -0.80 -1.65
N GLU A 6 9.47 -0.68 -1.77
CA GLU A 6 10.19 -0.99 -3.02
C GLU A 6 10.03 -2.47 -3.42
N GLN A 7 9.88 -3.38 -2.46
CA GLN A 7 9.71 -4.80 -2.73
C GLN A 7 8.34 -5.14 -3.32
N ILE A 8 7.32 -4.31 -3.09
CA ILE A 8 5.96 -4.54 -3.60
C ILE A 8 5.52 -3.50 -4.63
N ARG A 9 6.31 -2.44 -4.84
CA ARG A 9 6.04 -1.33 -5.75
C ARG A 9 5.68 -1.80 -7.16
N HIS A 10 6.37 -2.81 -7.66
CA HIS A 10 6.13 -3.40 -8.98
C HIS A 10 4.79 -4.15 -9.09
N LEU A 11 4.18 -4.49 -7.95
CA LEU A 11 2.90 -5.17 -7.87
C LEU A 11 1.73 -4.19 -7.69
N ILE A 12 2.02 -2.93 -7.36
CA ILE A 12 1.01 -1.89 -7.23
C ILE A 12 0.62 -1.44 -8.64
N PRO A 13 -0.67 -1.49 -9.00
CA PRO A 13 -1.08 -1.09 -10.33
C PRO A 13 -0.78 0.38 -10.61
N ILE A 14 -0.35 0.70 -11.83
CA ILE A 14 0.01 2.06 -12.24
C ILE A 14 -1.18 3.03 -12.14
N TRP A 15 -2.43 2.57 -12.25
CA TRP A 15 -3.60 3.46 -12.07
C TRP A 15 -3.84 3.87 -10.60
N VAL A 16 -3.16 3.22 -9.66
CA VAL A 16 -3.18 3.54 -8.23
C VAL A 16 -2.14 4.63 -7.92
N ILE A 17 -1.07 4.77 -8.71
CA ILE A 17 0.01 5.76 -8.54
C ILE A 17 0.17 6.56 -9.84
N ASN A 18 -0.27 7.82 -9.87
CA ASN A 18 -0.07 8.66 -11.07
C ASN A 18 1.41 9.09 -11.24
N GLU A 19 1.74 9.72 -12.37
CA GLU A 19 3.08 10.21 -12.72
C GLU A 19 3.68 11.23 -11.74
N TYR A 20 2.86 11.78 -10.84
CA TYR A 20 3.25 12.71 -9.77
C TYR A 20 3.31 12.04 -8.40
N GLY A 21 3.07 10.72 -8.32
CA GLY A 21 3.02 9.94 -7.10
C GLY A 21 1.79 10.12 -6.24
N GLN A 22 0.72 10.64 -6.82
CA GLN A 22 -0.55 10.76 -6.12
C GLN A 22 -1.31 9.45 -6.25
N LEU A 23 -1.83 9.03 -5.10
CA LEU A 23 -2.80 7.98 -4.99
C LEU A 23 -4.17 8.61 -4.78
N THR A 24 -5.12 8.26 -5.67
CA THR A 24 -6.56 8.51 -5.48
C THR A 24 -6.98 9.96 -5.13
N GLY A 25 -6.20 10.97 -5.57
CA GLY A 25 -6.52 12.39 -5.33
C GLY A 25 -5.97 12.96 -4.02
N ASN A 26 -5.26 12.16 -3.23
CA ASN A 26 -4.50 12.63 -2.08
C ASN A 26 -3.01 12.79 -2.46
N TYR A 27 -2.38 13.84 -1.93
CA TYR A 27 -0.93 13.99 -2.04
C TYR A 27 -0.28 12.94 -1.14
N VAL A 28 0.42 11.98 -1.74
CA VAL A 28 1.07 10.91 -0.99
C VAL A 28 2.57 11.10 -1.03
N ARG A 29 3.17 11.09 0.15
CA ARG A 29 4.61 11.09 0.31
C ARG A 29 5.07 9.64 0.31
N TYR A 30 5.79 9.24 -0.74
CA TYR A 30 6.23 7.85 -0.89
C TYR A 30 7.02 7.31 0.30
N ASP A 31 7.74 8.17 1.01
CA ASP A 31 8.50 7.86 2.21
C ASP A 31 7.62 7.59 3.45
N GLU A 32 6.35 7.99 3.42
CA GLU A 32 5.41 7.74 4.50
C GLU A 32 4.63 6.45 4.30
N ILE A 33 4.54 5.93 3.07
CA ILE A 33 3.76 4.72 2.75
C ILE A 33 4.22 3.53 3.59
N VAL A 34 3.26 2.87 4.23
CA VAL A 34 3.52 1.65 5.00
C VAL A 34 2.88 0.47 4.30
N CYS A 35 3.69 -0.54 3.96
CA CYS A 35 3.20 -1.82 3.51
C CYS A 35 3.24 -2.85 4.63
N VAL A 36 2.16 -3.60 4.78
CA VAL A 36 2.02 -4.63 5.81
C VAL A 36 1.51 -5.92 5.19
N ALA A 37 2.22 -7.02 5.40
CA ALA A 37 1.68 -8.36 5.18
C ALA A 37 1.18 -8.96 6.50
N GLU A 38 -0.13 -9.17 6.59
CA GLU A 38 -0.80 -9.79 7.74
C GLU A 38 -1.96 -10.65 7.27
N ASN A 39 -2.15 -11.81 7.92
CA ASN A 39 -3.26 -12.73 7.63
C ASN A 39 -3.36 -13.18 6.16
N GLY A 40 -2.21 -13.31 5.46
CA GLY A 40 -2.17 -13.67 4.04
C GLY A 40 -2.63 -12.56 3.10
N ARG A 41 -2.69 -11.32 3.58
CA ARG A 41 -3.06 -10.13 2.80
C ARG A 41 -1.91 -9.14 2.82
N ILE A 42 -1.74 -8.43 1.71
CA ILE A 42 -0.81 -7.31 1.59
C ILE A 42 -1.64 -6.04 1.56
N GLN A 43 -1.43 -5.21 2.58
CA GLN A 43 -2.08 -3.92 2.73
C GLN A 43 -1.06 -2.81 2.51
N ILE A 44 -1.52 -1.73 1.88
CA ILE A 44 -0.73 -0.54 1.59
C ILE A 44 -1.46 0.63 2.21
N TRP A 45 -0.79 1.36 3.07
CA TRP A 45 -1.35 2.45 3.87
C TRP A 45 -0.63 3.75 3.54
N LEU A 46 -1.36 4.86 3.54
CA LEU A 46 -0.81 6.19 3.28
C LEU A 46 0.34 6.52 4.23
N ASN A 47 0.17 6.17 5.50
CA ASN A 47 1.18 6.35 6.53
C ASN A 47 1.00 5.37 7.69
N ARG A 48 1.98 5.40 8.60
CA ARG A 48 1.97 4.56 9.80
C ARG A 48 0.78 4.84 10.72
N GLN A 49 0.36 6.09 10.85
CA GLN A 49 -0.77 6.47 11.69
C GLN A 49 -2.06 5.82 11.19
N ALA A 50 -2.36 5.90 9.90
CA ALA A 50 -3.53 5.27 9.31
C ALA A 50 -3.54 3.75 9.54
N TYR A 51 -2.37 3.10 9.43
CA TYR A 51 -2.24 1.68 9.75
C TYR A 51 -2.49 1.35 11.22
N GLU A 52 -1.95 2.15 12.14
CA GLU A 52 -2.08 1.94 13.59
C GLU A 52 -3.51 2.23 14.07
N GLU A 53 -4.16 3.26 13.53
CA GLU A 53 -5.55 3.63 13.83
C GLU A 53 -6.58 2.78 13.07
N LYS A 54 -6.12 1.96 12.09
CA LYS A 54 -6.96 1.21 11.16
C LYS A 54 -7.95 2.12 10.41
N ASP A 55 -7.49 3.31 10.03
CA ASP A 55 -8.25 4.31 9.28
C ASP A 55 -8.38 3.88 7.81
N LEU A 56 -9.58 3.47 7.41
CA LEU A 56 -9.87 2.98 6.06
C LEU A 56 -9.72 4.07 5.00
N ASP A 57 -9.82 5.35 5.35
CA ASP A 57 -9.57 6.45 4.40
C ASP A 57 -8.08 6.54 4.03
N GLY A 58 -7.21 6.05 4.93
CA GLY A 58 -5.77 5.92 4.70
C GLY A 58 -5.34 4.56 4.14
N LEU A 59 -6.27 3.63 3.90
CA LEU A 59 -5.98 2.36 3.23
C LEU A 59 -6.00 2.57 1.72
N ILE A 60 -4.82 2.48 1.10
CA ILE A 60 -4.66 2.60 -0.34
C ILE A 60 -5.22 1.36 -1.03
N CYS A 61 -4.76 0.19 -0.58
CA CYS A 61 -5.04 -1.09 -1.22
C CYS A 61 -4.95 -2.23 -0.21
N ASP A 62 -5.77 -3.24 -0.44
CA ASP A 62 -5.76 -4.49 0.30
C ASP A 62 -5.92 -5.65 -0.69
N TYR A 63 -4.85 -6.42 -0.84
CA TYR A 63 -4.77 -7.52 -1.78
C TYR A 63 -4.58 -8.85 -1.05
N ASP A 64 -5.06 -9.92 -1.66
CA ASP A 64 -4.66 -11.26 -1.29
C ASP A 64 -3.18 -11.49 -1.69
N GLU A 65 -2.36 -11.97 -0.75
CA GLU A 65 -0.92 -12.13 -0.96
C GLU A 65 -0.60 -13.11 -2.09
N LYS A 66 -1.41 -14.17 -2.27
CA LYS A 66 -1.16 -15.17 -3.32
C LYS A 66 -1.46 -14.60 -4.69
N THR A 67 -2.52 -13.80 -4.79
CA THR A 67 -2.89 -13.09 -6.01
C THR A 67 -1.79 -12.14 -6.46
N LEU A 68 -1.15 -11.45 -5.52
CA LEU A 68 -0.02 -10.56 -5.78
C LEU A 68 1.27 -11.32 -6.17
N ARG A 69 1.57 -12.43 -5.48
CA ARG A 69 2.80 -13.20 -5.70
C ARG A 69 2.73 -14.20 -6.86
N GLY A 70 1.54 -14.40 -7.45
CA GLY A 70 1.34 -15.26 -8.62
C GLY A 70 1.39 -16.76 -8.32
N SER A 71 0.99 -17.18 -7.12
CA SER A 71 1.00 -18.59 -6.67
C SER A 71 -0.31 -19.32 -6.96
#